data_AF-A0A1Z2XR31-F1
#
_entry.id   AF-A0A1Z2XR31-F1
#
_cell.length_a   1.000
_cell.length_b   1.000
_cell.length_c   1.000
_cell.angle_alpha   90.00
_cell.angle_beta   90.00
_cell.angle_gamma   90.00
#
_symmetry.space_group_name_H-M   'P 1'
#
loop_
_entity.id
_entity.type
_entity.pdbx_description
1 polymer ?
#
loop_
_entity_poly.entity_id
_entity_poly.type
_entity_poly.pdbx_seq_one_letter_code
_entity_poly.pdbx_strand_id
1 'polypeptide(L)'
;MKKLYEKNEQAFAIVWIVVYCVLQSLAYPLNEKIGIEYSASAIFCILQTIILFAFIRKNKLQERYGLCKSPVPAHRFLYYVPLIILATGNLWNGVAVNYPLSDTVCRIACMLCVGFVEEVIFRGFLFKAMEKDGIKSAIIVSSVTFGIGHIVNLFNGSGMDLVNNLCQICFAIAIGFLLVTIFYRGGSLLPCIIVHSAINTLSTFSNKAGVTVEKHIIHALVLIFITVAYNLVLTKTLPKSQLANKNNTRDR
;
A
#
# COMPACT_ATOMS: atom_id res chain seq x y z
N MET A 1 -16.61 -10.40 -12.93
CA MET A 1 -16.05 -10.05 -11.61
C MET A 1 -16.84 -10.59 -10.42
N LYS A 2 -18.14 -10.28 -10.24
CA LYS A 2 -18.92 -10.81 -9.09
C LYS A 2 -18.95 -12.34 -8.98
N LYS A 3 -19.27 -13.04 -10.09
CA LYS A 3 -19.25 -14.51 -10.14
C LYS A 3 -17.90 -15.12 -9.75
N LEU A 4 -16.79 -14.50 -10.18
CA LEU A 4 -15.44 -14.95 -9.83
C LEU A 4 -15.18 -14.76 -8.34
N TYR A 5 -15.51 -13.58 -7.80
CA TYR A 5 -15.38 -13.28 -6.38
C TYR A 5 -16.15 -14.27 -5.50
N GLU A 6 -17.39 -14.59 -5.86
CA GLU A 6 -18.22 -15.54 -5.11
C GLU A 6 -17.71 -16.99 -5.22
N LYS A 7 -17.13 -17.36 -6.36
CA LYS A 7 -16.57 -18.70 -6.58
C LYS A 7 -15.21 -18.90 -5.89
N ASN A 8 -14.32 -17.92 -5.99
CA ASN A 8 -12.97 -18.00 -5.45
C ASN A 8 -12.40 -16.59 -5.23
N GLU A 9 -12.37 -16.17 -3.95
CA GLU A 9 -11.89 -14.85 -3.55
C GLU A 9 -10.37 -14.69 -3.74
N GLN A 10 -9.58 -15.76 -3.60
CA GLN A 10 -8.13 -15.73 -3.81
C GLN A 10 -7.81 -15.53 -5.30
N ALA A 11 -8.47 -16.26 -6.19
CA ALA A 11 -8.34 -16.07 -7.64
C ALA A 11 -8.77 -14.65 -8.05
N PHE A 12 -9.83 -14.12 -7.44
CA PHE A 12 -10.26 -12.74 -7.65
C PHE A 12 -9.18 -11.72 -7.25
N ALA A 13 -8.52 -11.91 -6.10
CA ALA A 13 -7.42 -11.06 -5.65
C ALA A 13 -6.22 -11.14 -6.61
N ILE A 14 -5.81 -12.35 -7.00
CA ILE A 14 -4.70 -12.58 -7.94
C ILE A 14 -4.97 -11.91 -9.29
N VAL A 15 -6.18 -12.01 -9.83
CA VAL A 15 -6.55 -11.34 -11.09
C VAL A 15 -6.37 -9.83 -10.96
N TRP A 16 -6.78 -9.22 -9.85
CA TRP A 16 -6.58 -7.78 -9.64
C TRP A 16 -5.12 -7.39 -9.48
N ILE A 17 -4.29 -8.22 -8.85
CA ILE A 17 -2.83 -8.00 -8.80
C ILE A 17 -2.24 -8.01 -10.21
N VAL A 18 -2.59 -9.00 -11.03
CA VAL A 18 -2.10 -9.09 -12.41
C VAL A 18 -2.57 -7.90 -13.25
N VAL A 19 -3.86 -7.54 -13.17
CA VAL A 19 -4.42 -6.37 -13.86
C VAL A 19 -3.69 -5.09 -13.44
N TYR A 20 -3.45 -4.91 -12.14
CA TYR A 20 -2.71 -3.76 -11.62
C TYR A 20 -1.30 -3.69 -12.19
N CYS A 21 -0.51 -4.77 -12.07
CA CYS A 21 0.87 -4.82 -12.57
C CYS A 21 0.95 -4.57 -14.08
N VAL A 22 0.05 -5.16 -14.86
CA VAL A 22 0.00 -4.96 -16.32
C VAL A 22 -0.33 -3.51 -16.66
N LEU A 23 -1.38 -2.94 -16.06
CA LEU A 23 -1.77 -1.56 -16.35
C LEU A 23 -0.66 -0.57 -15.98
N GLN A 24 0.00 -0.75 -14.84
CA GLN A 24 1.11 0.11 -14.44
C GLN A 24 2.33 -0.03 -15.34
N SER A 25 2.61 -1.25 -15.82
CA SER A 25 3.73 -1.46 -16.74
C SER A 25 3.46 -0.87 -18.13
N LEU A 26 2.22 -0.96 -18.61
CA LEU A 26 1.80 -0.34 -19.87
C LEU A 26 1.74 1.20 -19.79
N ALA A 27 1.55 1.75 -18.59
CA ALA A 27 1.43 3.19 -18.40
C ALA A 27 2.74 3.95 -18.71
N TYR A 28 3.91 3.38 -18.40
CA TYR A 28 5.19 4.07 -18.59
C TYR A 28 5.48 4.42 -20.06
N PRO A 29 5.43 3.47 -21.02
CA PRO A 29 5.58 3.81 -22.44
C PRO A 29 4.51 4.78 -22.97
N LEU A 30 3.31 4.78 -22.38
CA LEU A 30 2.23 5.69 -22.75
C LEU A 30 2.48 7.11 -22.22
N ASN A 31 3.02 7.25 -21.00
CA ASN A 31 3.41 8.53 -20.43
C ASN A 31 4.44 9.22 -21.35
N GLU A 32 5.44 8.49 -21.82
CA GLU A 32 6.46 9.01 -22.75
C GLU A 32 5.85 9.49 -24.07
N LYS A 33 4.90 8.72 -24.65
CA LYS A 33 4.21 9.12 -25.89
C LYS A 33 3.33 10.35 -25.72
N ILE A 34 2.73 10.53 -24.55
CA ILE A 34 1.90 11.71 -24.23
C ILE A 34 2.79 12.94 -23.96
N GLY A 35 4.01 12.74 -23.46
CA GLY A 35 4.94 13.81 -23.10
C GLY A 35 4.63 14.48 -21.76
N ILE A 36 3.75 13.88 -20.95
CA ILE A 36 3.44 14.32 -19.58
C ILE A 36 3.67 13.13 -18.65
N GLU A 37 4.63 13.25 -17.75
CA GLU A 37 4.94 12.18 -16.80
C GLU A 37 3.71 11.78 -15.97
N TYR A 38 3.54 10.48 -15.73
CA TYR A 38 2.43 9.92 -14.94
C TYR A 38 1.01 10.15 -15.47
N SER A 39 0.82 10.76 -16.65
CA SER A 39 -0.51 11.03 -17.21
C SER A 39 -1.34 9.77 -17.43
N ALA A 40 -0.83 8.79 -18.20
CA ALA A 40 -1.49 7.50 -18.41
C ALA A 40 -1.60 6.70 -17.10
N SER A 41 -0.57 6.73 -16.25
CA SER A 41 -0.60 6.09 -14.93
C SER A 41 -1.74 6.62 -14.07
N ALA A 42 -1.94 7.95 -14.03
CA ALA A 42 -3.02 8.59 -13.30
C ALA A 42 -4.38 8.17 -13.85
N ILE A 43 -4.56 8.18 -15.17
CA ILE A 43 -5.81 7.74 -15.80
C ILE A 43 -6.14 6.29 -15.41
N PHE A 44 -5.19 5.37 -15.56
CA PHE A 44 -5.40 3.96 -15.20
C PHE A 44 -5.68 3.78 -13.71
N CYS A 45 -4.97 4.48 -12.83
CA CYS A 45 -5.19 4.40 -11.39
C CYS A 45 -6.54 4.98 -10.95
N ILE A 46 -6.97 6.09 -11.55
CA ILE A 46 -8.30 6.68 -11.31
C ILE A 46 -9.39 5.71 -11.74
N LEU A 47 -9.29 5.14 -12.95
CA LEU A 47 -10.25 4.16 -13.45
C LEU A 47 -10.30 2.91 -12.56
N GLN A 48 -9.15 2.36 -12.17
CA GLN A 48 -9.10 1.23 -11.24
C GLN A 48 -9.71 1.56 -9.88
N THR A 49 -9.41 2.74 -9.33
CA THR A 49 -10.00 3.22 -8.07
C THR A 49 -11.53 3.25 -8.16
N ILE A 50 -12.07 3.85 -9.23
CA ILE A 50 -13.51 3.94 -9.46
C ILE A 50 -14.13 2.55 -9.57
N ILE A 51 -13.54 1.65 -10.37
CA ILE A 51 -14.06 0.29 -10.59
C ILE A 51 -14.05 -0.51 -9.28
N LEU A 52 -12.95 -0.51 -8.55
CA LEU A 52 -12.79 -1.22 -7.28
C LEU A 52 -13.75 -0.68 -6.23
N PHE A 53 -13.82 0.65 -6.07
CA PHE A 53 -14.74 1.27 -5.11
C PHE A 53 -16.20 1.01 -5.47
N ALA A 54 -16.58 1.13 -6.75
CA ALA A 54 -17.92 0.82 -7.22
C ALA A 54 -18.28 -0.66 -6.98
N PHE A 55 -17.34 -1.58 -7.23
CA PHE A 55 -17.53 -3.00 -6.92
C PHE A 55 -17.78 -3.24 -5.43
N ILE A 56 -16.97 -2.63 -4.55
CA ILE A 56 -17.12 -2.78 -3.09
C ILE A 56 -18.47 -2.23 -2.63
N ARG A 57 -18.84 -1.01 -3.06
CA ARG A 57 -20.11 -0.37 -2.68
C ARG A 57 -21.32 -1.12 -3.20
N LYS A 58 -21.33 -1.50 -4.48
CA LYS A 58 -22.46 -2.21 -5.12
C LYS A 58 -22.75 -3.56 -4.44
N ASN A 59 -21.73 -4.21 -3.89
CA ASN A 59 -21.85 -5.50 -3.21
C ASN A 59 -21.89 -5.39 -1.67
N LYS A 60 -21.98 -4.17 -1.11
CA LYS A 60 -22.05 -3.92 0.34
C LYS A 60 -20.85 -4.51 1.13
N LEU A 61 -19.65 -4.45 0.55
CA LEU A 61 -18.44 -5.04 1.12
C LEU A 61 -17.55 -4.05 1.89
N GLN A 62 -18.03 -2.82 2.14
CA GLN A 62 -17.24 -1.75 2.76
C GLN A 62 -16.66 -2.16 4.13
N GLU A 63 -17.51 -2.64 5.03
CA GLU A 63 -17.07 -3.06 6.38
C GLU A 63 -16.15 -4.28 6.31
N ARG A 64 -16.43 -5.22 5.40
CA ARG A 64 -15.61 -6.41 5.21
C ARG A 64 -14.17 -6.07 4.82
N TYR A 65 -13.99 -5.03 4.00
CA TYR A 65 -12.69 -4.56 3.54
C TYR A 65 -12.17 -3.32 4.28
N GLY A 66 -12.77 -2.97 5.41
CA GLY A 66 -12.28 -1.89 6.27
C GLY A 66 -12.44 -0.49 5.71
N LEU A 67 -13.31 -0.25 4.73
CA LEU A 67 -13.68 1.09 4.28
C LEU A 67 -14.70 1.71 5.26
N CYS A 68 -14.37 1.68 6.54
CA CYS A 68 -15.18 2.14 7.67
C CYS A 68 -14.27 2.69 8.76
N LYS A 69 -14.85 3.34 9.78
CA LYS A 69 -14.10 3.83 10.94
C LYS A 69 -13.60 2.66 11.79
N SER A 70 -12.40 2.79 12.36
CA SER A 70 -11.89 1.78 13.30
C SER A 70 -12.73 1.78 14.58
N PRO A 71 -13.17 0.61 15.08
CA PRO A 71 -13.75 0.49 16.42
C PRO A 71 -12.71 0.66 17.54
N VAL A 72 -11.41 0.60 17.23
CA VAL A 72 -10.33 0.77 18.21
C VAL A 72 -9.94 2.26 18.26
N PRO A 73 -9.88 2.88 19.45
CA PRO A 73 -9.59 4.31 19.57
C PRO A 73 -8.13 4.62 19.19
N ALA A 74 -7.90 5.80 18.61
CA ALA A 74 -6.60 6.22 18.06
C ALA A 74 -5.44 6.18 19.07
N HIS A 75 -5.68 6.44 20.36
CA HIS A 75 -4.63 6.39 21.40
C HIS A 75 -3.97 5.01 21.51
N ARG A 76 -4.70 3.92 21.20
CA ARG A 76 -4.15 2.54 21.19
C ARG A 76 -3.16 2.33 20.05
N PHE A 77 -3.26 3.15 19.00
CA PHE A 77 -2.30 3.23 17.89
C PHE A 77 -1.28 4.35 18.09
N LEU A 78 -1.08 4.83 19.33
CA LEU A 78 -0.19 5.98 19.60
C LEU A 78 -0.56 7.21 18.77
N TYR A 79 -1.87 7.43 18.57
CA TYR A 79 -2.41 8.48 17.71
C TYR A 79 -1.88 8.47 16.26
N TYR A 80 -1.39 7.32 15.79
CA TYR A 80 -0.77 7.15 14.49
C TYR A 80 0.46 8.05 14.25
N VAL A 81 1.07 8.60 15.31
CA VAL A 81 2.27 9.46 15.21
C VAL A 81 3.40 8.77 14.46
N PRO A 82 3.74 7.48 14.71
CA PRO A 82 4.77 6.80 13.91
C PRO A 82 4.44 6.71 12.42
N LEU A 83 3.16 6.64 12.01
CA LEU A 83 2.78 6.68 10.60
C LEU A 83 3.06 8.05 9.97
N ILE A 84 2.84 9.13 10.71
CA ILE A 84 3.15 10.50 10.25
C ILE A 84 4.67 10.65 10.07
N ILE A 85 5.46 10.13 11.01
CA ILE A 85 6.93 10.10 10.90
C ILE A 85 7.36 9.35 9.63
N LEU A 86 6.78 8.16 9.36
CA LEU A 86 7.07 7.39 8.15
C LEU A 86 6.66 8.15 6.87
N ALA A 87 5.48 8.79 6.86
CA ALA A 87 5.01 9.57 5.71
C ALA A 87 5.94 10.74 5.38
N THR A 88 6.39 11.47 6.40
CA THR A 88 7.31 12.60 6.24
C THR A 88 8.75 12.19 5.95
N GLY A 89 9.08 10.89 6.02
CA GLY A 89 10.42 10.33 5.76
C GLY A 89 11.03 10.82 4.46
N ASN A 90 10.23 10.94 3.40
CA ASN A 90 10.68 11.43 2.08
C ASN A 90 11.12 12.90 2.08
N LEU A 91 10.74 13.68 3.09
CA LEU A 91 11.02 15.11 3.21
C LEU A 91 12.19 15.41 4.16
N TRP A 92 12.81 14.40 4.79
CA TRP A 92 13.86 14.63 5.79
C TRP A 92 15.13 15.26 5.22
N ASN A 93 15.39 15.10 3.91
CA ASN A 93 16.47 15.80 3.21
C ASN A 93 16.04 17.17 2.65
N GLY A 94 14.84 17.64 3.01
CA GLY A 94 14.23 18.87 2.51
C GLY A 94 13.17 18.64 1.44
N VAL A 95 12.55 19.75 1.02
CA VAL A 95 11.45 19.79 0.06
C VAL A 95 11.92 20.47 -1.23
N ALA A 96 11.63 19.88 -2.38
CA ALA A 96 11.98 20.42 -3.69
C ALA A 96 10.82 20.30 -4.69
N VAL A 97 10.71 21.27 -5.60
CA VAL A 97 9.81 21.18 -6.77
C VAL A 97 10.61 20.56 -7.91
N ASN A 98 10.43 19.26 -8.11
CA ASN A 98 11.26 18.46 -9.02
C ASN A 98 10.72 18.39 -10.45
N TYR A 99 9.47 18.76 -10.68
CA TYR A 99 8.75 18.49 -11.93
C TYR A 99 7.91 19.69 -12.38
N PRO A 100 7.59 19.81 -13.69
CA PRO A 100 6.57 20.74 -14.18
C PRO A 100 5.22 20.56 -13.46
N LEU A 101 4.36 21.58 -13.55
CA LEU A 101 3.07 21.57 -12.85
C LEU A 101 2.16 20.42 -13.31
N SER A 102 2.07 20.17 -14.63
CA SER A 102 1.28 19.07 -15.21
C SER A 102 1.70 17.72 -14.62
N ASP A 103 3.00 17.47 -14.62
CA ASP A 103 3.62 16.22 -14.20
C ASP A 103 3.44 16.01 -12.70
N THR A 104 3.59 17.10 -11.93
CA THR A 104 3.34 17.10 -10.48
C THR A 104 1.89 16.74 -10.18
N VAL A 105 0.92 17.36 -10.86
CA VAL A 105 -0.51 17.08 -10.67
C VAL A 105 -0.83 15.63 -11.03
N CYS A 106 -0.35 15.13 -12.17
CA CYS A 106 -0.53 13.74 -12.60
C CYS A 106 0.11 12.74 -11.61
N ARG A 107 1.33 13.01 -11.13
CA ARG A 107 2.00 12.20 -10.10
C ARG A 107 1.19 12.15 -8.82
N ILE A 108 0.74 13.28 -8.28
CA ILE A 108 -0.05 13.33 -7.04
C ILE A 108 -1.36 12.54 -7.21
N ALA A 109 -2.10 12.78 -8.29
CA ALA A 109 -3.34 12.07 -8.57
C ALA A 109 -3.12 10.54 -8.65
N CYS A 110 -2.07 10.12 -9.35
CA CYS A 110 -1.66 8.72 -9.43
C CYS A 110 -1.33 8.15 -8.04
N MET A 111 -0.46 8.81 -7.26
CA MET A 111 0.01 8.32 -5.96
C MET A 111 -1.11 8.21 -4.92
N LEU A 112 -2.07 9.14 -4.93
CA LEU A 112 -3.27 9.04 -4.10
C LEU A 112 -4.08 7.78 -4.45
N CYS A 113 -4.31 7.54 -5.74
CA CYS A 113 -5.03 6.36 -6.22
C CYS A 113 -4.26 5.06 -5.97
N VAL A 114 -2.94 5.03 -6.15
CA VAL A 114 -2.08 3.86 -5.86
C VAL A 114 -2.26 3.43 -4.41
N GLY A 115 -2.17 4.37 -3.45
CA GLY A 115 -2.37 4.06 -2.03
C GLY A 115 -3.75 3.46 -1.74
N PHE A 116 -4.81 3.85 -2.46
CA PHE A 116 -6.11 3.19 -2.35
C PHE A 116 -6.12 1.78 -2.98
N VAL A 117 -5.69 1.70 -4.24
CA VAL A 117 -5.77 0.48 -5.07
C VAL A 117 -4.95 -0.64 -4.43
N GLU A 118 -3.71 -0.38 -4.04
CA GLU A 118 -2.82 -1.39 -3.47
C GLU A 118 -3.33 -1.86 -2.10
N GLU A 119 -3.79 -0.96 -1.23
CA GLU A 119 -4.35 -1.37 0.06
C GLU A 119 -5.61 -2.24 -0.11
N VAL A 120 -6.50 -1.87 -1.04
CA VAL A 120 -7.69 -2.67 -1.36
C VAL A 120 -7.32 -4.04 -1.93
N ILE A 121 -6.33 -4.12 -2.82
CA ILE A 121 -5.94 -5.40 -3.44
C ILE A 121 -5.23 -6.29 -2.42
N PHE A 122 -4.19 -5.81 -1.76
CA PHE A 122 -3.33 -6.64 -0.92
C PHE A 122 -3.90 -6.92 0.47
N ARG A 123 -4.49 -5.91 1.12
CA ARG A 123 -5.05 -6.04 2.48
C ARG A 123 -6.56 -6.30 2.43
N GLY A 124 -7.26 -5.60 1.55
CA GLY A 124 -8.69 -5.82 1.33
C GLY A 124 -8.96 -7.21 0.75
N PHE A 125 -8.47 -7.54 -0.45
CA PHE A 125 -8.84 -8.78 -1.13
C PHE A 125 -7.95 -9.96 -0.76
N LEU A 126 -6.63 -9.87 -1.02
CA LEU A 126 -5.71 -11.00 -0.87
C LEU A 126 -5.65 -11.48 0.59
N PHE A 127 -5.36 -10.57 1.54
CA PHE A 127 -5.31 -10.92 2.96
C PHE A 127 -6.65 -11.48 3.47
N LYS A 128 -7.79 -10.86 3.17
CA LYS A 128 -9.11 -11.35 3.63
C LYS A 128 -9.52 -12.68 2.98
N ALA A 129 -9.05 -12.97 1.78
CA ALA A 129 -9.28 -14.25 1.14
C ALA A 129 -8.46 -15.37 1.79
N MET A 130 -7.21 -15.08 2.19
CA MET A 130 -6.29 -16.06 2.78
C MET A 130 -6.45 -16.22 4.30
N GLU A 131 -6.92 -15.21 5.03
CA GLU A 131 -7.02 -15.29 6.51
C GLU A 131 -7.96 -16.41 6.97
N LYS A 132 -8.86 -16.86 6.09
CA LYS A 132 -9.79 -17.98 6.30
C LYS A 132 -9.05 -19.30 6.50
N ASP A 133 -7.93 -19.49 5.80
CA ASP A 133 -7.13 -20.71 5.82
C ASP A 133 -5.95 -20.61 6.80
N GLY A 134 -5.55 -19.38 7.15
CA GLY A 134 -4.50 -19.14 8.14
C GLY A 134 -4.11 -17.68 8.26
N ILE A 135 -4.23 -17.12 9.46
CA ILE A 135 -3.89 -15.71 9.71
C ILE A 135 -2.39 -15.45 9.49
N LYS A 136 -1.50 -16.33 9.99
CA LYS A 136 -0.05 -16.13 9.87
C LYS A 136 0.41 -16.13 8.41
N SER A 137 -0.04 -17.11 7.62
CA SER A 137 0.26 -17.20 6.19
C SER A 137 -0.33 -16.01 5.43
N ALA A 138 -1.56 -15.60 5.72
CA ALA A 138 -2.17 -14.42 5.10
C ALA A 138 -1.36 -13.13 5.35
N ILE A 139 -0.89 -12.91 6.59
CA ILE A 139 -0.05 -11.75 6.92
C ILE A 139 1.26 -11.78 6.11
N ILE A 140 1.94 -12.93 6.07
CA ILE A 140 3.22 -13.08 5.37
C ILE A 140 3.03 -12.88 3.86
N VAL A 141 2.10 -13.62 3.26
CA VAL A 141 1.89 -13.58 1.80
C VAL A 141 1.46 -12.19 1.35
N SER A 142 0.49 -11.56 2.03
CA SER A 142 0.04 -10.20 1.69
C SER A 142 1.21 -9.20 1.75
N SER A 143 2.01 -9.22 2.82
CA SER A 143 3.10 -8.26 3.02
C SER A 143 4.29 -8.49 2.07
N VAL A 144 4.67 -9.75 1.86
CA VAL A 144 5.82 -10.11 1.01
C VAL A 144 5.48 -9.92 -0.47
N THR A 145 4.28 -10.33 -0.91
CA THR A 145 3.88 -10.13 -2.32
C THR A 145 3.69 -8.66 -2.66
N PHE A 146 3.19 -7.85 -1.71
CA PHE A 146 3.14 -6.39 -1.84
C PHE A 146 4.53 -5.80 -2.11
N GLY A 147 5.52 -6.14 -1.27
CA GLY A 147 6.87 -5.60 -1.43
C GLY A 147 7.60 -6.14 -2.66
N ILE A 148 7.56 -7.46 -2.92
CA ILE A 148 8.20 -8.06 -4.10
C ILE A 148 7.58 -7.53 -5.40
N GLY A 149 6.30 -7.13 -5.40
CA GLY A 149 5.64 -6.53 -6.56
C GLY A 149 6.39 -5.33 -7.14
N HIS A 150 7.14 -4.59 -6.33
CA HIS A 150 7.96 -3.48 -6.81
C HIS A 150 9.16 -3.88 -7.67
N ILE A 151 9.53 -5.16 -7.75
CA ILE A 151 10.59 -5.64 -8.67
C ILE A 151 10.26 -5.30 -10.13
N VAL A 152 8.98 -5.17 -10.47
CA VAL A 152 8.50 -4.78 -11.80
C VAL A 152 9.05 -3.42 -12.22
N ASN A 153 9.37 -2.53 -11.27
CA ASN A 153 9.95 -1.21 -11.58
C ASN A 153 11.32 -1.27 -12.26
N LEU A 154 12.07 -2.37 -12.09
CA LEU A 154 13.33 -2.59 -12.81
C LEU A 154 13.12 -2.86 -14.31
N PHE A 155 11.94 -3.34 -14.69
CA PHE A 155 11.68 -3.86 -16.05
C PHE A 155 10.61 -3.08 -16.81
N ASN A 156 9.80 -2.27 -16.13
CA ASN A 156 8.67 -1.55 -16.73
C ASN A 156 9.01 -0.21 -17.40
N GLY A 157 10.31 0.12 -17.51
CA GLY A 157 10.75 1.38 -18.10
C GLY A 157 10.72 2.59 -17.16
N SER A 158 10.50 2.39 -15.84
CA SER A 158 10.51 3.51 -14.87
C SER A 158 11.87 4.20 -14.70
N GLY A 159 12.96 3.57 -15.15
CA GLY A 159 14.34 4.06 -14.97
C GLY A 159 14.90 3.87 -13.57
N MET A 160 14.23 3.10 -12.70
CA MET A 160 14.69 2.83 -11.34
C MET A 160 15.94 1.94 -11.32
N ASP A 161 16.97 2.34 -10.59
CA ASP A 161 18.17 1.53 -10.39
C ASP A 161 17.96 0.42 -9.35
N LEU A 162 18.87 -0.56 -9.37
CA LEU A 162 18.82 -1.76 -8.54
C LEU A 162 18.83 -1.44 -7.03
N VAL A 163 19.66 -0.50 -6.58
CA VAL A 163 19.81 -0.24 -5.14
C VAL A 163 18.57 0.45 -4.59
N ASN A 164 18.06 1.46 -5.30
CA ASN A 164 16.81 2.12 -4.93
C ASN A 164 15.63 1.14 -4.96
N ASN A 165 15.58 0.23 -5.94
CA ASN A 165 14.52 -0.78 -6.00
C ASN A 165 14.60 -1.79 -4.84
N LEU A 166 15.80 -2.27 -4.49
CA LEU A 166 15.98 -3.18 -3.34
C LEU A 166 15.60 -2.49 -2.03
N CYS A 167 16.02 -1.23 -1.83
CA CYS A 167 15.60 -0.43 -0.67
C CYS A 167 14.08 -0.28 -0.62
N GLN A 168 13.44 0.00 -1.76
CA GLN A 168 11.98 0.07 -1.88
C GLN A 168 11.33 -1.26 -1.52
N ILE A 169 11.79 -2.39 -2.06
CA ILE A 169 11.24 -3.72 -1.76
C ILE A 169 11.35 -4.02 -0.26
N CYS A 170 12.52 -3.84 0.35
CA CYS A 170 12.73 -4.10 1.77
C CYS A 170 11.82 -3.24 2.66
N PHE A 171 11.70 -1.94 2.35
CA PHE A 171 10.81 -1.05 3.08
C PHE A 171 9.33 -1.40 2.85
N ALA A 172 8.94 -1.70 1.61
CA ALA A 172 7.57 -2.09 1.25
C ALA A 172 7.14 -3.39 1.95
N ILE A 173 8.02 -4.38 2.09
CA ILE A 173 7.75 -5.57 2.90
C ILE A 173 7.52 -5.18 4.37
N ALA A 174 8.44 -4.39 4.96
CA ALA A 174 8.34 -3.99 6.36
C ALA A 174 7.05 -3.22 6.66
N ILE A 175 6.71 -2.22 5.84
CA ILE A 175 5.47 -1.45 5.99
C ILE A 175 4.26 -2.31 5.64
N GLY A 176 4.42 -3.29 4.73
CA GLY A 176 3.53 -4.43 4.50
C GLY A 176 2.96 -5.01 5.78
N PHE A 177 3.86 -5.51 6.62
CA PHE A 177 3.53 -6.12 7.91
C PHE A 177 2.85 -5.14 8.87
N LEU A 178 3.32 -3.90 8.92
CA LEU A 178 2.73 -2.87 9.79
C LEU A 178 1.28 -2.56 9.39
N LEU A 179 1.03 -2.33 8.10
CA LEU A 179 -0.31 -1.95 7.60
C LEU A 179 -1.30 -3.12 7.71
N VAL A 180 -0.86 -4.36 7.45
CA VAL A 180 -1.69 -5.54 7.72
C VAL A 180 -2.03 -5.63 9.21
N THR A 181 -1.09 -5.37 10.12
CA THR A 181 -1.37 -5.40 11.56
C THR A 181 -2.38 -4.33 11.98
N ILE A 182 -2.23 -3.10 11.48
CA ILE A 182 -3.18 -2.01 11.73
C ILE A 182 -4.57 -2.37 11.21
N PHE A 183 -4.66 -2.89 9.98
CA PHE A 183 -5.93 -3.30 9.41
C PHE A 183 -6.57 -4.48 10.16
N TYR A 184 -5.81 -5.55 10.41
CA TYR A 184 -6.31 -6.77 11.03
C TYR A 184 -6.75 -6.58 12.48
N ARG A 185 -6.01 -5.78 13.25
CA ARG A 185 -6.30 -5.49 14.66
C ARG A 185 -7.26 -4.32 14.83
N GLY A 186 -7.21 -3.35 13.93
CA GLY A 186 -8.01 -2.13 13.98
C GLY A 186 -9.31 -2.18 13.16
N GLY A 187 -9.48 -3.15 12.26
CA GLY A 187 -10.69 -3.30 11.44
C GLY A 187 -10.93 -2.22 10.39
N SER A 188 -10.00 -1.28 10.20
CA SER A 188 -10.12 -0.18 9.25
C SER A 188 -8.88 -0.10 8.36
N LEU A 189 -9.14 0.03 7.05
CA LEU A 189 -8.13 0.20 6.02
C LEU A 189 -7.82 1.68 5.76
N LEU A 190 -8.66 2.60 6.26
CA LEU A 190 -8.50 4.04 6.03
C LEU A 190 -7.14 4.59 6.51
N PRO A 191 -6.63 4.25 7.71
CA PRO A 191 -5.30 4.71 8.12
C PRO A 191 -4.19 4.20 7.18
N CYS A 192 -4.33 2.97 6.68
CA CYS A 192 -3.38 2.37 5.75
C CYS A 192 -3.39 3.08 4.39
N ILE A 193 -4.57 3.35 3.84
CA ILE A 193 -4.72 4.10 2.58
C ILE A 193 -4.11 5.49 2.74
N ILE A 194 -4.44 6.21 3.82
CA ILE A 194 -3.97 7.58 4.05
C ILE A 194 -2.44 7.62 4.16
N VAL A 195 -1.83 6.78 5.01
CA VAL A 195 -0.36 6.82 5.18
C VAL A 195 0.35 6.37 3.90
N HIS A 196 -0.16 5.36 3.21
CA HIS A 196 0.45 4.88 1.98
C HIS A 196 0.38 5.95 0.88
N SER A 197 -0.81 6.53 0.64
CA SER A 197 -0.98 7.66 -0.28
C SER A 197 -0.08 8.85 0.10
N ALA A 198 0.11 9.12 1.39
CA ALA A 198 0.98 10.19 1.88
C ALA A 198 2.47 9.90 1.60
N ILE A 199 2.98 8.71 1.94
CA ILE A 199 4.36 8.29 1.63
C ILE A 199 4.63 8.48 0.14
N ASN A 200 3.74 7.96 -0.71
CA ASN A 200 3.89 8.00 -2.16
C ASN A 200 3.83 9.44 -2.68
N THR A 201 2.84 10.22 -2.25
CA THR A 201 2.68 11.62 -2.68
C THR A 201 3.88 12.48 -2.27
N LEU A 202 4.32 12.37 -1.01
CA LEU A 202 5.42 13.17 -0.47
C LEU A 202 6.76 12.85 -1.12
N SER A 203 6.94 11.64 -1.68
CA SER A 203 8.12 11.31 -2.48
C SER A 203 8.32 12.21 -3.70
N THR A 204 7.23 12.77 -4.26
CA THR A 204 7.25 13.71 -5.39
C THR A 204 8.05 14.98 -5.06
N PHE A 205 8.02 15.38 -3.79
CA PHE A 205 8.65 16.60 -3.29
C PHE A 205 9.96 16.35 -2.56
N SER A 206 10.49 15.12 -2.60
CA SER A 206 11.75 14.79 -1.93
C SER A 206 12.91 15.55 -2.56
N ASN A 207 13.73 16.22 -1.74
CA ASN A 207 14.96 16.84 -2.20
C ASN A 207 16.04 15.77 -2.41
N LYS A 208 16.49 15.60 -3.65
CA LYS A 208 17.50 14.61 -4.05
C LYS A 208 18.93 15.17 -4.03
N ALA A 209 19.12 16.46 -3.75
CA ALA A 209 20.43 17.09 -3.78
C ALA A 209 21.35 16.50 -2.69
N GLY A 210 22.57 16.10 -3.09
CA GLY A 210 23.59 15.57 -2.17
C GLY A 210 23.25 14.23 -1.51
N VAL A 211 22.22 13.52 -2.01
CA VAL A 211 21.85 12.18 -1.55
C VAL A 211 22.76 11.15 -2.24
N THR A 212 23.71 10.63 -1.47
CA THR A 212 24.56 9.49 -1.87
C THR A 212 23.80 8.18 -1.67
N VAL A 213 24.23 7.11 -2.34
CA VAL A 213 23.70 5.74 -2.14
C VAL A 213 23.76 5.31 -0.67
N GLU A 214 24.85 5.60 0.04
CA GLU A 214 25.01 5.28 1.47
C GLU A 214 23.91 5.93 2.32
N LYS A 215 23.72 7.25 2.19
CA LYS A 215 22.63 7.99 2.86
C LYS A 215 21.25 7.42 2.53
N HIS A 216 21.01 7.00 1.29
CA HIS A 216 19.74 6.38 0.91
C HIS A 216 19.51 5.04 1.63
N ILE A 217 20.54 4.18 1.70
CA ILE A 217 20.49 2.91 2.43
C ILE A 217 20.25 3.16 3.94
N ILE A 218 20.98 4.09 4.55
CA ILE A 218 20.81 4.45 5.97
C ILE A 218 19.38 4.94 6.22
N HIS A 219 18.86 5.81 5.35
CA HIS A 219 17.48 6.31 5.45
C HIS A 219 16.46 5.17 5.38
N ALA A 220 16.59 4.26 4.41
CA ALA A 220 15.73 3.10 4.29
C ALA A 220 15.79 2.21 5.55
N LEU A 221 16.99 1.95 6.09
CA LEU A 221 17.18 1.17 7.32
C LEU A 221 16.52 1.82 8.53
N VAL A 222 16.62 3.15 8.67
CA VAL A 222 15.94 3.90 9.74
C VAL A 222 14.43 3.77 9.62
N LEU A 223 13.86 3.95 8.43
CA LEU A 223 12.42 3.79 8.21
C LEU A 223 11.95 2.36 8.47
N ILE A 224 12.72 1.35 8.06
CA ILE A 224 12.46 -0.06 8.36
C ILE A 224 12.49 -0.30 9.87
N PHE A 225 13.48 0.24 10.58
CA PHE A 225 13.58 0.11 12.03
C PHE A 225 12.37 0.70 12.75
N ILE A 226 11.98 1.94 12.41
CA ILE A 226 10.78 2.59 12.97
C ILE A 226 9.53 1.74 12.69
N THR A 227 9.41 1.23 11.47
CA THR A 227 8.28 0.40 11.04
C THR A 227 8.19 -0.91 11.83
N VAL A 228 9.30 -1.63 11.98
CA VAL A 228 9.37 -2.89 12.72
C VAL A 228 9.11 -2.65 14.21
N ALA A 229 9.76 -1.63 14.80
CA ALA A 229 9.56 -1.28 16.20
C ALA A 229 8.09 -0.95 16.48
N TYR A 230 7.46 -0.13 15.64
CA TYR A 230 6.05 0.22 15.80
C TYR A 230 5.14 -0.99 15.61
N ASN A 231 5.40 -1.85 14.63
CA ASN A 231 4.64 -3.08 14.43
C ASN A 231 4.74 -4.03 15.65
N LEU A 232 5.93 -4.16 16.25
CA LEU A 232 6.14 -4.95 17.47
C LEU A 232 5.40 -4.36 18.68
N VAL A 233 5.34 -3.03 18.80
CA VAL A 233 4.53 -2.37 19.83
C VAL A 233 3.05 -2.70 19.61
N LEU A 234 2.51 -2.49 18.41
CA LEU A 234 1.09 -2.73 18.11
C LEU A 234 0.67 -4.19 18.29
N THR A 235 1.52 -5.14 17.90
CA THR A 235 1.21 -6.57 18.08
C THR A 235 1.07 -6.96 19.56
N LYS A 236 1.81 -6.28 20.45
CA LYS A 236 1.75 -6.47 21.91
C LYS A 236 0.63 -5.67 22.60
N THR A 237 0.34 -4.45 22.14
CA THR A 237 -0.58 -3.52 22.84
C THR A 237 -2.01 -3.54 22.32
N LEU A 238 -2.22 -3.87 21.04
CA LEU A 238 -3.57 -3.93 20.46
C LEU A 238 -4.28 -5.21 20.88
N PRO A 239 -5.61 -5.13 21.16
CA PRO A 239 -6.40 -6.30 21.45
C PRO A 239 -6.33 -7.30 20.29
N LYS A 240 -6.47 -8.59 20.61
CA LYS A 240 -6.63 -9.61 19.56
C LYS A 240 -7.86 -9.28 18.72
N SER A 241 -7.76 -9.48 17.41
CA SER A 241 -8.85 -9.16 16.46
C SER A 241 -10.14 -9.87 16.89
N GLN A 242 -11.24 -9.11 17.01
CA GLN A 242 -12.56 -9.67 17.34
C GLN A 242 -13.05 -10.66 16.25
N LEU A 243 -12.56 -10.54 15.01
CA LEU A 243 -12.84 -11.52 13.95
C LEU A 243 -12.26 -12.90 14.25
N ALA A 244 -11.08 -12.98 14.89
CA ALA A 244 -10.48 -14.25 15.27
C ALA A 244 -11.32 -14.99 16.34
N ASN A 245 -11.95 -14.23 17.25
CA ASN A 245 -12.83 -14.81 18.26
C ASN A 245 -14.12 -15.38 17.65
N LYS A 246 -14.63 -14.80 16.56
CA LYS A 246 -15.86 -15.27 15.89
C LYS A 246 -15.67 -16.57 15.12
N ASN A 247 -14.48 -16.81 14.56
CA ASN A 247 -14.15 -18.05 13.86
C ASN A 247 -13.86 -19.19 14.85
N ASN A 248 -13.14 -18.93 15.95
CA ASN A 248 -12.92 -19.93 17.01
C ASN A 248 -14.21 -20.41 17.70
N THR A 249 -15.30 -19.63 17.68
CA THR A 249 -16.61 -20.04 18.20
C THR A 249 -17.47 -20.80 17.19
N ARG A 250 -17.10 -20.84 15.91
CA ARG A 250 -17.82 -21.63 14.89
C ARG A 250 -17.23 -23.03 14.70
N ASP A 251 -15.99 -23.24 15.14
CA ASP A 251 -15.29 -24.53 15.11
C ASP A 251 -15.36 -25.28 16.47
N ARG A 252 -16.28 -24.87 17.36
CA ARG A 252 -16.63 -25.57 18.62
C ARG A 252 -18.12 -25.86 18.62
#